data_AF-A0A960ENV6-F1
#
_entry.id   AF-A0A960ENV6-F1
#
_cell.length_a   1.000
_cell.length_b   1.000
_cell.length_c   1.000
_cell.angle_alpha   90.00
_cell.angle_beta   90.00
_cell.angle_gamma   90.00
#
_symmetry.space_group_name_H-M   'P 1'
#
loop_
_entity.id
_entity.type
_entity.pdbx_description
1 polymer ?
#
loop_
_entity_poly.entity_id
_entity_poly.type
_entity_poly.pdbx_seq_one_letter_code
_entity_poly.pdbx_strand_id
1 'polypeptide(L)'
;SHDITCTRKVRLANGREVSALDIQSEYLQRALRFAETRGLSPEEKEALDAWEHAVTAIERDPFSLDRGCDWVIKHNLIEHYRERHGLALSDPRIALVDLQYHDINRSRGLFYRLQDRGLVDRVCDDAEIDLATDQAPQTTRARLRGDFIRKAKEKKRDYTVDWVHLKLNDQAQRTVLCKDPFKAHDERVEKLIESL
;
A
#
# COMPACT_ATOMS: atom_id res chain seq x y z
N SER A 1 11.20 -6.52 16.46
CA SER A 1 11.05 -5.07 16.23
C SER A 1 12.21 -4.28 16.82
N HIS A 2 12.57 -4.41 18.11
CA HIS A 2 13.68 -3.65 18.73
C HIS A 2 15.11 -3.94 18.23
N ASP A 3 15.31 -5.01 17.45
CA ASP A 3 16.62 -5.31 16.87
C ASP A 3 16.63 -4.82 15.42
N ILE A 4 17.28 -3.68 15.20
CA ILE A 4 17.41 -3.04 13.88
C ILE A 4 18.53 -3.65 13.03
N THR A 5 19.31 -4.60 13.59
CA THR A 5 20.31 -5.37 12.84
C THR A 5 19.72 -6.61 12.18
N CYS A 6 18.45 -6.94 12.48
CA CYS A 6 17.71 -8.07 11.91
C CYS A 6 18.32 -9.46 12.24
N THR A 7 19.17 -9.57 13.26
CA THR A 7 19.92 -10.81 13.58
C THR A 7 19.30 -11.64 14.70
N ARG A 8 18.38 -11.06 15.49
CA ARG A 8 17.76 -11.72 16.62
C ARG A 8 17.04 -13.00 16.20
N LYS A 9 17.45 -14.12 16.83
CA LYS A 9 16.83 -15.43 16.63
C LYS A 9 15.55 -15.58 17.44
N VAL A 10 14.62 -16.36 16.88
CA VAL A 10 13.40 -16.81 17.51
C VAL A 10 13.30 -18.32 17.42
N ARG A 11 12.76 -18.94 18.47
CA ARG A 11 12.55 -20.39 18.53
C ARG A 11 11.23 -20.75 17.85
N LEU A 12 11.31 -21.62 16.86
CA LEU A 12 10.16 -22.17 16.16
C LEU A 12 9.53 -23.34 16.93
N ALA A 13 8.29 -23.70 16.59
CA ALA A 13 7.57 -24.82 17.20
C ALA A 13 8.30 -26.17 17.05
N ASN A 14 9.08 -26.35 15.98
CA ASN A 14 9.91 -27.54 15.75
C ASN A 14 11.24 -27.54 16.51
N GLY A 15 11.47 -26.54 17.37
CA GLY A 15 12.67 -26.40 18.20
C GLY A 15 13.87 -25.75 17.52
N ARG A 16 13.83 -25.46 16.21
CA ARG A 16 14.88 -24.71 15.51
C ARG A 16 14.89 -23.25 15.97
N GLU A 17 16.07 -22.65 15.96
CA GLU A 17 16.23 -21.20 16.13
C GLU A 17 16.65 -20.57 14.80
N VAL A 18 15.90 -19.56 14.37
CA VAL A 18 16.13 -18.85 13.12
C VAL A 18 15.92 -17.35 13.34
N SER A 19 16.65 -16.51 12.62
CA SER A 19 16.41 -15.06 12.59
C SER A 19 15.18 -14.71 11.75
N ALA A 20 14.72 -13.46 11.86
CA ALA A 20 13.67 -12.96 10.96
C ALA A 20 14.13 -12.96 9.49
N LEU A 21 15.41 -12.68 9.25
CA LEU A 21 16.02 -12.73 7.92
C LEU A 21 16.03 -14.17 7.37
N ASP A 22 16.44 -15.16 8.16
CA ASP A 22 16.41 -16.58 7.75
C ASP A 22 15.01 -17.02 7.30
N ILE A 23 13.98 -16.57 8.03
CA ILE A 23 12.58 -16.86 7.68
C ILE A 23 12.24 -16.23 6.33
N GLN A 24 12.57 -14.94 6.14
CA GLN A 24 12.32 -14.25 4.87
C GLN A 24 13.04 -14.90 3.70
N SER A 25 14.32 -15.27 3.86
CA SER A 25 15.12 -15.94 2.84
C SER A 25 14.52 -17.30 2.44
N GLU A 26 14.03 -18.09 3.40
CA GLU A 26 13.36 -19.37 3.12
C GLU A 26 12.07 -19.18 2.30
N TYR A 27 11.26 -18.17 2.64
CA TYR A 27 10.03 -17.87 1.89
C TYR A 27 10.33 -17.30 0.50
N LEU A 28 11.31 -16.42 0.38
CA LEU A 28 11.76 -15.87 -0.89
C LEU A 28 12.22 -16.99 -1.84
N GLN A 29 13.05 -17.92 -1.36
CA GLN A 29 13.49 -19.06 -2.16
C GLN A 29 12.32 -19.93 -2.65
N ARG A 30 11.26 -20.08 -1.85
CA ARG A 30 10.05 -20.80 -2.27
C ARG A 30 9.29 -20.03 -3.35
N ALA A 31 9.19 -18.71 -3.21
CA ALA A 31 8.55 -17.84 -4.19
C ALA A 31 9.30 -17.85 -5.53
N LEU A 32 10.65 -17.77 -5.51
CA LEU A 32 11.49 -17.87 -6.70
C LEU A 32 11.29 -19.21 -7.45
N ARG A 33 11.33 -20.34 -6.73
CA ARG A 33 11.04 -21.66 -7.33
C ARG A 33 9.61 -21.74 -7.90
N PHE A 34 8.64 -21.13 -7.22
CA PHE A 34 7.27 -21.09 -7.74
C PHE A 34 7.20 -20.29 -9.04
N ALA A 35 7.85 -19.12 -9.09
CA ALA A 35 7.92 -18.26 -10.27
C ALA A 35 8.50 -18.98 -11.49
N GLU A 36 9.56 -19.77 -11.31
CA GLU A 36 10.17 -20.58 -12.37
C GLU A 36 9.18 -21.59 -12.98
N THR A 37 8.27 -22.14 -12.19
CA THR A 37 7.34 -23.20 -12.64
C THR A 37 6.04 -22.70 -13.24
N ARG A 38 5.53 -21.54 -12.80
CA ARG A 38 4.17 -21.07 -13.12
C ARG A 38 4.17 -19.81 -13.99
N GLY A 39 5.29 -19.11 -14.10
CA GLY A 39 5.34 -17.75 -14.61
C GLY A 39 4.68 -16.76 -13.64
N LEU A 40 5.02 -15.48 -13.78
CA LEU A 40 4.47 -14.38 -13.00
C LEU A 40 3.97 -13.29 -13.96
N SER A 41 2.95 -12.53 -13.55
CA SER A 41 2.63 -11.25 -14.20
C SER A 41 3.81 -10.27 -14.06
N PRO A 42 3.88 -9.21 -14.89
CA PRO A 42 4.89 -8.18 -14.74
C PRO A 42 4.95 -7.58 -13.32
N GLU A 43 3.78 -7.32 -12.72
CA GLU A 43 3.64 -6.75 -11.38
C GLU A 43 4.06 -7.74 -10.28
N GLU A 44 3.69 -9.02 -10.43
CA GLU A 44 4.12 -10.08 -9.52
C GLU A 44 5.64 -10.27 -9.57
N LYS A 45 6.23 -10.14 -10.76
CA LYS A 45 7.68 -10.20 -10.93
C LYS A 45 8.38 -9.01 -10.30
N GLU A 46 7.88 -7.79 -10.53
CA GLU A 46 8.43 -6.58 -9.91
C GLU A 46 8.39 -6.67 -8.38
N ALA A 47 7.29 -7.17 -7.81
CA ALA A 47 7.18 -7.40 -6.37
C ALA A 47 8.19 -8.44 -5.86
N LEU A 48 8.43 -9.52 -6.62
CA LEU A 48 9.41 -10.54 -6.25
C LEU A 48 10.84 -10.02 -6.34
N ASP A 49 11.17 -9.26 -7.39
CA ASP A 49 12.48 -8.63 -7.60
C ASP A 49 12.77 -7.62 -6.46
N ALA A 50 11.76 -6.82 -6.07
CA ALA A 50 11.87 -5.90 -4.93
C ALA A 50 12.06 -6.62 -3.60
N TRP A 51 11.37 -7.74 -3.39
CA TRP A 51 11.54 -8.56 -2.18
C TRP A 51 12.93 -9.18 -2.11
N GLU A 52 13.42 -9.75 -3.22
CA GLU A 52 14.78 -10.29 -3.31
C GLU A 52 15.85 -9.22 -3.02
N HIS A 53 15.69 -8.04 -3.62
CA HIS A 53 16.56 -6.90 -3.35
C HIS A 53 16.55 -6.52 -1.86
N ALA A 54 15.38 -6.42 -1.24
CA ALA A 54 15.26 -6.05 0.17
C ALA A 54 15.92 -7.07 1.10
N VAL A 55 15.69 -8.37 0.89
CA VAL A 55 16.30 -9.44 1.71
C VAL A 55 17.82 -9.43 1.56
N THR A 56 18.33 -9.32 0.34
CA THR A 56 19.78 -9.28 0.05
C THR A 56 20.43 -8.03 0.65
N ALA A 57 19.75 -6.88 0.56
CA ALA A 57 20.24 -5.63 1.14
C ALA A 57 20.29 -5.72 2.66
N ILE A 58 19.24 -6.24 3.32
CA ILE A 58 19.20 -6.41 4.78
C ILE A 58 20.28 -7.36 5.28
N GLU A 59 20.59 -8.43 4.54
CA GLU A 59 21.66 -9.36 4.88
C GLU A 59 23.04 -8.68 4.91
N ARG A 60 23.29 -7.76 3.97
CA ARG A 60 24.56 -7.03 3.89
C ARG A 60 24.62 -5.84 4.85
N ASP A 61 23.63 -4.96 4.74
CA ASP A 61 23.47 -3.73 5.50
C ASP A 61 22.03 -3.23 5.40
N PRO A 62 21.21 -3.36 6.47
CA PRO A 62 19.83 -2.86 6.49
C PRO A 62 19.70 -1.38 6.14
N PHE A 63 20.71 -0.56 6.44
CA PHE A 63 20.68 0.88 6.19
C PHE A 63 20.92 1.24 4.73
N SER A 64 21.27 0.28 3.88
CA SER A 64 21.40 0.49 2.43
C SER A 64 20.06 0.58 1.67
N LEU A 65 18.92 0.37 2.35
CA LEU A 65 17.57 0.59 1.83
C LEU A 65 17.03 2.00 2.15
N ASP A 66 17.91 3.00 2.10
CA ASP A 66 17.67 4.38 2.53
C ASP A 66 16.67 5.18 1.68
N ARG A 67 16.18 4.59 0.59
CA ARG A 67 15.20 5.19 -0.34
C ARG A 67 13.95 4.35 -0.55
N GLY A 68 14.00 3.05 -0.22
CA GLY A 68 12.95 2.08 -0.51
C GLY A 68 12.27 1.50 0.72
N CYS A 69 12.80 1.73 1.93
CA CYS A 69 12.24 1.20 3.16
C CYS A 69 11.95 2.31 4.19
N ASP A 70 10.67 2.52 4.51
CA ASP A 70 10.21 3.62 5.37
C ASP A 70 10.95 3.73 6.71
N TRP A 71 11.18 2.60 7.39
CA TRP A 71 11.84 2.64 8.69
C TRP A 71 13.31 3.07 8.58
N VAL A 72 13.98 2.76 7.47
CA VAL A 72 15.36 3.17 7.19
C VAL A 72 15.41 4.65 6.81
N ILE A 73 14.54 5.08 5.90
CA ILE A 73 14.40 6.49 5.50
C ILE A 73 14.19 7.36 6.75
N LYS A 74 13.23 6.95 7.60
CA LYS A 74 12.91 7.65 8.83
C LYS A 74 14.04 7.59 9.86
N HIS A 75 14.69 6.44 10.04
CA HIS A 75 15.83 6.32 10.93
C HIS A 75 16.91 7.33 10.53
N ASN A 76 17.27 7.38 9.25
CA ASN A 76 18.25 8.31 8.73
C ASN A 76 17.82 9.77 8.95
N LEU A 77 16.56 10.11 8.67
CA LEU A 77 16.01 11.45 8.94
C LEU A 77 16.15 11.84 10.43
N ILE A 78 15.82 10.93 11.34
CA ILE A 78 15.89 11.15 12.79
C ILE A 78 17.34 11.30 13.24
N GLU A 79 18.25 10.41 12.85
CA GLU A 79 19.65 10.49 13.24
C GLU A 79 20.30 11.79 12.74
N HIS A 80 20.07 12.18 11.49
CA HIS A 80 20.58 13.47 10.98
C HIS A 80 20.03 14.66 11.77
N TYR A 81 18.76 14.64 12.16
CA TYR A 81 18.16 15.71 12.97
C TYR A 81 18.75 15.73 14.39
N ARG A 82 18.97 14.55 14.99
CA ARG A 82 19.60 14.39 16.31
C ARG A 82 21.01 14.93 16.32
N GLU A 83 21.85 14.52 15.36
CA GLU A 83 23.24 14.96 15.25
C GLU A 83 23.34 16.47 15.02
N ARG A 84 22.53 17.01 14.11
CA ARG A 84 22.52 18.44 13.79
C ARG A 84 22.16 19.33 14.98
N HIS A 85 21.25 18.85 15.84
CA HIS A 85 20.71 19.64 16.95
C HIS A 85 21.20 19.20 18.33
N GLY A 86 22.07 18.18 18.40
CA GLY A 86 22.59 17.62 19.65
C GLY A 86 21.51 17.00 20.54
N LEU A 87 20.56 16.26 19.94
CA LEU A 87 19.38 15.75 20.64
C LEU A 87 19.47 14.27 21.02
N ALA A 88 18.99 13.96 22.22
CA ALA A 88 18.70 12.60 22.60
C ALA A 88 17.49 12.07 21.82
N LEU A 89 17.43 10.75 21.63
CA LEU A 89 16.29 10.09 20.97
C LEU A 89 14.97 10.33 21.73
N SER A 90 15.04 10.53 23.05
CA SER A 90 13.90 10.82 23.92
C SER A 90 13.41 12.28 23.87
N ASP A 91 14.08 13.16 23.14
CA ASP A 91 13.67 14.57 23.04
C ASP A 91 12.30 14.67 22.32
N PRO A 92 11.33 15.44 22.85
CA PRO A 92 10.00 15.59 22.23
C PRO A 92 10.02 16.06 20.78
N ARG A 93 11.07 16.79 20.36
CA ARG A 93 11.24 17.19 18.95
C ARG A 93 11.46 15.99 18.03
N ILE A 94 12.11 14.93 18.51
CA ILE A 94 12.29 13.71 17.73
C ILE A 94 10.96 12.98 17.54
N ALA A 95 10.15 12.89 18.59
CA ALA A 95 8.80 12.33 18.49
C ALA A 95 7.92 13.15 17.50
N LEU A 96 8.10 14.48 17.46
CA LEU A 96 7.43 15.31 16.48
C LEU A 96 7.91 15.03 15.05
N VAL A 97 9.22 14.83 14.82
CA VAL A 97 9.76 14.45 13.51
C VAL A 97 9.21 13.11 13.04
N ASP A 98 9.16 12.11 13.93
CA ASP A 98 8.55 10.80 13.64
C ASP A 98 7.09 10.93 13.22
N LEU A 99 6.31 11.75 13.94
CA LEU A 99 4.93 12.03 13.59
C LEU A 99 4.79 12.78 12.26
N GLN A 100 5.61 13.81 12.03
CA GLN A 100 5.58 14.65 10.82
C GLN A 100 6.03 13.92 9.55
N TYR A 101 6.77 12.82 9.69
CA TYR A 101 7.05 11.91 8.57
C TYR A 101 5.76 11.42 7.91
N HIS A 102 4.73 11.14 8.71
CA HIS A 102 3.47 10.56 8.27
C HIS A 102 2.38 11.60 7.93
N ASP A 103 2.71 12.91 7.92
CA ASP A 103 1.75 13.94 7.55
C ASP A 103 1.44 13.87 6.04
N ILE A 104 0.18 13.57 5.71
CA ILE A 104 -0.28 13.39 4.32
C ILE A 104 -0.37 14.70 3.53
N ASN A 105 -0.16 15.86 4.17
CA ASN A 105 -0.12 17.14 3.45
C ASN A 105 1.15 17.24 2.60
N ARG A 106 0.99 17.19 1.26
CA ARG A 106 2.10 17.23 0.29
C ARG A 106 3.06 18.43 0.44
N SER A 107 2.61 19.56 0.98
CA SER A 107 3.46 20.76 1.17
C SER A 107 4.26 20.77 2.47
N ARG A 108 3.85 19.98 3.48
CA ARG A 108 4.41 20.03 4.84
C ARG A 108 5.03 18.71 5.28
N GLY A 109 4.47 17.58 4.86
CA GLY A 109 4.92 16.25 5.27
C GLY A 109 6.38 16.02 4.96
N LEU A 110 7.12 15.46 5.93
CA LEU A 110 8.55 15.25 5.75
C LEU A 110 8.83 14.19 4.69
N PHE A 111 7.98 13.16 4.58
CA PHE A 111 8.05 12.18 3.49
C PHE A 111 8.01 12.85 2.12
N TYR A 112 7.01 13.70 1.86
CA TYR A 112 6.89 14.39 0.56
C TYR A 112 8.07 15.32 0.28
N ARG A 113 8.61 16.00 1.30
CA ARG A 113 9.83 16.81 1.12
C ARG A 113 11.05 15.98 0.76
N LEU A 114 11.15 14.74 1.25
CA LEU A 114 12.22 13.81 0.85
C LEU A 114 11.97 13.31 -0.57
N GLN A 115 10.73 12.97 -0.92
CA GLN A 115 10.33 12.58 -2.26
C GLN A 115 10.64 13.68 -3.29
N ASP A 116 10.33 14.95 -3.02
CA ASP A 116 10.59 16.10 -3.90
C ASP A 116 12.10 16.32 -4.15
N ARG A 117 12.94 15.89 -3.21
CA ARG A 117 14.41 15.91 -3.34
C ARG A 117 14.96 14.66 -4.02
N GLY A 118 14.07 13.77 -4.46
CA GLY A 118 14.43 12.50 -5.05
C GLY A 118 15.15 11.58 -4.06
N LEU A 119 14.84 11.62 -2.77
CA LEU A 119 15.40 10.74 -1.72
C LEU A 119 14.49 9.54 -1.39
N VAL A 120 13.39 9.38 -2.11
CA VAL A 120 12.45 8.27 -1.96
C VAL A 120 12.14 7.74 -3.36
N ASP A 121 12.17 6.42 -3.52
CA ASP A 121 11.82 5.77 -4.78
C ASP A 121 10.30 5.67 -4.94
N ARG A 122 9.80 5.86 -6.15
CA ARG A 122 8.37 5.87 -6.47
C ARG A 122 8.00 4.63 -7.29
N VAL A 123 6.81 4.08 -7.01
CA VAL A 123 6.21 2.97 -7.78
C VAL A 123 5.11 3.44 -8.73
N CYS A 124 4.62 4.68 -8.56
CA CYS A 124 3.61 5.30 -9.41
C CYS A 124 3.86 6.81 -9.53
N ASP A 125 3.38 7.38 -10.63
CA ASP A 125 3.47 8.82 -10.89
C ASP A 125 2.26 9.59 -10.34
N ASP A 126 2.33 10.92 -10.38
CA ASP A 126 1.25 11.76 -9.84
C ASP A 126 -0.02 11.71 -10.70
N ALA A 127 0.10 11.46 -12.01
CA ALA A 127 -1.05 11.36 -12.90
C ALA A 127 -1.86 10.08 -12.65
N GLU A 128 -1.19 8.96 -12.37
CA GLU A 128 -1.82 7.70 -11.97
C GLU A 128 -2.57 7.84 -10.64
N ILE A 129 -1.95 8.52 -9.66
CA ILE A 129 -2.57 8.79 -8.36
C ILE A 129 -3.81 9.67 -8.54
N ASP A 130 -3.68 10.76 -9.30
CA ASP A 130 -4.78 11.71 -9.54
C ASP A 130 -5.93 11.01 -10.27
N LEU A 131 -5.65 10.20 -11.29
CA LEU A 131 -6.66 9.40 -11.97
C LEU A 131 -7.40 8.47 -11.01
N ALA A 132 -6.69 7.82 -10.08
CA ALA A 132 -7.27 6.89 -9.11
C ALA A 132 -8.16 7.58 -8.05
N THR A 133 -8.07 8.90 -7.89
CA THR A 133 -8.97 9.65 -6.99
C THR A 133 -10.41 9.71 -7.53
N ASP A 134 -10.58 9.74 -8.85
CA ASP A 134 -11.88 9.88 -9.52
C ASP A 134 -12.34 8.60 -10.22
N GLN A 135 -11.40 7.73 -10.60
CA GLN A 135 -11.67 6.50 -11.33
C GLN A 135 -11.45 5.27 -10.45
N ALA A 136 -12.53 4.53 -10.20
CA ALA A 136 -12.45 3.23 -9.55
C ALA A 136 -11.69 2.20 -10.40
N PRO A 137 -11.09 1.16 -9.80
CA PRO A 137 -10.45 0.07 -10.54
C PRO A 137 -11.41 -0.60 -11.53
N GLN A 138 -11.02 -0.65 -12.81
CA GLN A 138 -11.88 -1.08 -13.92
C GLN A 138 -12.05 -2.61 -14.03
N THR A 139 -11.25 -3.38 -13.29
CA THR A 139 -11.19 -4.84 -13.35
C THR A 139 -11.98 -5.54 -12.24
N THR A 140 -12.65 -4.79 -11.37
CA THR A 140 -13.38 -5.33 -10.21
C THR A 140 -14.78 -4.74 -10.09
N ARG A 141 -15.58 -5.28 -9.17
CA ARG A 141 -16.89 -4.68 -8.83
C ARG A 141 -16.83 -3.22 -8.35
N ALA A 142 -15.65 -2.70 -8.02
CA ALA A 142 -15.48 -1.29 -7.70
C ALA A 142 -15.88 -0.38 -8.87
N ARG A 143 -15.68 -0.84 -10.12
CA ARG A 143 -16.17 -0.17 -11.33
C ARG A 143 -17.68 0.04 -11.30
N LEU A 144 -18.43 -1.05 -11.09
CA LEU A 144 -19.90 -1.04 -11.01
C LEU A 144 -20.41 -0.03 -9.97
N ARG A 145 -19.79 -0.06 -8.79
CA ARG A 145 -20.12 0.86 -7.68
C ARG A 145 -19.78 2.31 -8.04
N GLY A 146 -18.61 2.57 -8.62
CA GLY A 146 -18.18 3.90 -9.03
C GLY A 146 -19.11 4.50 -10.08
N ASP A 147 -19.45 3.73 -11.11
CA ASP A 147 -20.34 4.17 -12.19
C ASP A 147 -21.75 4.47 -11.70
N PHE A 148 -22.29 3.61 -10.82
CA PHE A 148 -23.58 3.85 -10.17
C PHE A 148 -23.60 5.14 -9.35
N ILE A 149 -22.60 5.34 -8.47
CA ILE A 149 -22.48 6.56 -7.65
C ILE A 149 -22.38 7.79 -8.53
N ARG A 150 -21.53 7.75 -9.58
CA ARG A 150 -21.33 8.87 -10.50
C ARG A 150 -22.65 9.28 -11.16
N LYS A 151 -23.36 8.31 -11.73
CA LYS A 151 -24.63 8.56 -12.42
C LYS A 151 -25.75 9.00 -11.48
N ALA A 152 -25.84 8.42 -10.28
CA ALA A 152 -26.84 8.82 -9.30
C ALA A 152 -26.61 10.27 -8.81
N LYS A 153 -25.35 10.69 -8.62
CA LYS A 153 -24.98 12.08 -8.31
C LYS A 153 -25.31 13.03 -9.45
N GLU A 154 -24.97 12.71 -10.69
CA GLU A 154 -25.30 13.52 -11.88
C GLU A 154 -26.82 13.77 -11.99
N LYS A 155 -27.63 12.75 -11.66
CA LYS A 155 -29.10 12.78 -11.70
C LYS A 155 -29.74 13.30 -10.41
N LYS A 156 -28.95 13.65 -9.39
CA LYS A 156 -29.43 14.09 -8.06
C LYS A 156 -30.45 13.12 -7.43
N ARG A 157 -30.19 11.82 -7.52
CA ARG A 157 -31.04 10.76 -6.95
C ARG A 157 -30.51 10.33 -5.59
N ASP A 158 -31.41 10.03 -4.65
CA ASP A 158 -31.03 9.48 -3.36
C ASP A 158 -30.68 8.00 -3.49
N TYR A 159 -29.54 7.60 -2.94
CA TYR A 159 -29.03 6.25 -3.02
C TYR A 159 -28.31 5.83 -1.73
N THR A 160 -28.21 4.52 -1.53
CA THR A 160 -27.42 3.91 -0.46
C THR A 160 -26.53 2.83 -1.06
N VAL A 161 -25.25 2.84 -0.70
CA VAL A 161 -24.26 1.92 -1.26
C VAL A 161 -23.39 1.35 -0.14
N ASP A 162 -23.10 0.06 -0.24
CA ASP A 162 -22.01 -0.60 0.49
C ASP A 162 -21.14 -1.42 -0.48
N TRP A 163 -20.28 -2.31 0.05
CA TRP A 163 -19.40 -3.14 -0.77
C TRP A 163 -20.11 -4.13 -1.69
N VAL A 164 -21.34 -4.54 -1.34
CA VAL A 164 -22.12 -5.60 -1.99
C VAL A 164 -23.46 -5.07 -2.50
N HIS A 165 -24.05 -4.04 -1.90
CA HIS A 165 -25.36 -3.53 -2.23
C HIS A 165 -25.28 -2.17 -2.92
N LEU A 166 -25.98 -2.05 -4.05
CA LEU A 166 -26.27 -0.79 -4.73
C LEU A 166 -27.78 -0.57 -4.66
N LYS A 167 -28.23 0.45 -3.93
CA LYS A 167 -29.65 0.70 -3.68
C LYS A 167 -30.06 2.10 -4.11
N LEU A 168 -31.19 2.20 -4.80
CA LEU A 168 -31.91 3.45 -5.02
C LEU A 168 -33.01 3.64 -4.00
N ASN A 169 -33.05 4.82 -3.40
CA ASN A 169 -34.02 5.18 -2.38
C ASN A 169 -35.28 5.82 -3.00
N ASP A 170 -35.82 5.19 -4.05
CA ASP A 170 -37.09 5.59 -4.67
C ASP A 170 -38.28 4.82 -4.05
N GLN A 171 -39.51 5.04 -4.54
CA GLN A 171 -40.68 4.32 -4.04
C GLN A 171 -40.56 2.78 -4.20
N ALA A 172 -39.81 2.32 -5.20
CA ALA A 172 -39.61 0.90 -5.48
C ALA A 172 -38.43 0.28 -4.71
N GLN A 173 -37.59 1.10 -4.05
CA GLN A 173 -36.44 0.68 -3.22
C GLN A 173 -35.52 -0.32 -3.94
N ARG A 174 -35.27 -0.09 -5.23
CA ARG A 174 -34.56 -1.04 -6.11
C ARG A 174 -33.13 -1.27 -5.63
N THR A 175 -32.75 -2.54 -5.48
CA THR A 175 -31.45 -2.95 -4.95
C THR A 175 -30.81 -4.02 -5.84
N VAL A 176 -29.51 -3.87 -6.13
CA VAL A 176 -28.70 -4.86 -6.84
C VAL A 176 -27.56 -5.35 -5.96
N LEU A 177 -27.31 -6.67 -6.01
CA LEU A 177 -26.28 -7.38 -5.24
C LEU A 177 -25.06 -7.72 -6.10
N CYS A 178 -23.91 -7.16 -5.75
CA CYS A 178 -22.59 -7.34 -6.35
C CYS A 178 -21.71 -8.25 -5.46
N LYS A 179 -22.09 -9.52 -5.31
CA LYS A 179 -21.38 -10.48 -4.43
C LYS A 179 -19.99 -10.85 -4.94
N ASP A 180 -19.84 -11.01 -6.25
CA ASP A 180 -18.58 -11.38 -6.89
C ASP A 180 -17.62 -10.16 -6.97
N PRO A 181 -16.46 -10.18 -6.30
CA PRO A 181 -15.51 -9.09 -6.34
C PRO A 181 -14.82 -8.91 -7.70
N PHE A 182 -14.72 -9.97 -8.51
CA PHE A 182 -14.03 -9.97 -9.81
C PHE A 182 -14.92 -9.51 -10.96
N LYS A 183 -16.24 -9.44 -10.75
CA LYS A 183 -17.19 -9.04 -11.78
C LYS A 183 -17.22 -7.51 -11.93
N ALA A 184 -16.59 -7.02 -12.99
CA ALA A 184 -16.56 -5.59 -13.34
C ALA A 184 -17.72 -5.09 -14.23
N HIS A 185 -18.52 -6.02 -14.75
CA HIS A 185 -19.67 -5.78 -15.65
C HIS A 185 -20.87 -6.59 -15.17
N ASP A 186 -22.04 -5.96 -14.98
CA ASP A 186 -23.26 -6.64 -14.57
C ASP A 186 -24.49 -5.94 -15.15
N GLU A 187 -25.21 -6.62 -16.03
CA GLU A 187 -26.41 -6.09 -16.70
C GLU A 187 -27.47 -5.57 -15.72
N ARG A 188 -27.55 -6.13 -14.51
CA ARG A 188 -28.52 -5.68 -13.50
C ARG A 188 -28.16 -4.30 -12.98
N VAL A 189 -26.86 -4.01 -12.86
CA VAL A 189 -26.36 -2.68 -12.47
C VAL A 189 -26.54 -1.70 -13.62
N GLU A 190 -26.26 -2.11 -14.85
CA GLU A 190 -26.48 -1.28 -16.05
C GLU A 190 -27.94 -0.84 -16.16
N LYS A 191 -28.89 -1.79 -16.05
CA LYS A 191 -30.33 -1.48 -16.01
C LYS A 191 -30.72 -0.56 -14.84
N LEU A 192 -30.09 -0.74 -13.68
CA LEU A 192 -30.34 0.14 -12.53
C LEU A 192 -29.88 1.57 -12.85
N ILE A 193 -28.71 1.73 -13.48
CA ILE A 193 -28.14 3.03 -13.88
C ILE A 193 -28.98 3.69 -14.98
N GLU A 194 -29.43 2.95 -15.98
CA GLU A 194 -30.30 3.45 -17.06
C GLU A 194 -31.62 4.00 -16.54
N SER A 195 -32.06 3.52 -15.37
CA SER A 195 -33.32 3.89 -14.74
C SER A 195 -33.26 5.08 -13.77
N LEU A 196 -32.10 5.77 -13.69
CA LEU A 196 -31.83 6.92 -12.82
C LEU A 196 -32.40 8.23 -13.34
#